data_AF-A0A7J5IEE8-F1
#
_entry.id   AF-A0A7J5IEE8-F1
#
_cell.length_a   1.000
_cell.length_b   1.000
_cell.length_c   1.000
_cell.angle_alpha   90.00
_cell.angle_beta   90.00
_cell.angle_gamma   90.00
#
_symmetry.space_group_name_H-M   'P 1'
#
loop_
_entity.id
_entity.type
_entity.pdbx_description
1 polymer ?
#
loop_
_entity_poly.entity_id
_entity_poly.type
_entity_poly.pdbx_seq_one_letter_code
_entity_poly.pdbx_strand_id
1 'polypeptide(L)' 'MKQTLEKAKQEYIEKHVSRNEYASFGEAFIAGAEWKKNKAIEVLSSVLENWMHGGDADCIIAEFEEKLGD' A
#
# COMPACT_ATOMS: atom_id res chain seq x y z
N MET A 1 4.21 7.12 -5.32
CA MET A 1 3.31 5.96 -5.53
C MET A 1 2.42 5.95 -6.77
N LYS A 2 1.50 6.91 -7.02
CA LYS A 2 0.41 6.73 -8.01
C LYS A 2 0.91 6.32 -9.41
N GLN A 3 2.00 6.94 -9.84
CA GLN A 3 2.65 6.64 -11.12
C GLN A 3 3.33 5.25 -11.14
N THR A 4 3.93 4.84 -10.03
CA THR A 4 4.55 3.51 -9.83
C THR A 4 3.51 2.40 -9.77
N LEU A 5 2.36 2.66 -9.12
CA LEU A 5 1.27 1.70 -8.97
C LEU A 5 0.53 1.48 -10.29
N GLU A 6 0.27 2.55 -11.05
CA GLU A 6 -0.32 2.45 -12.39
C GLU A 6 0.57 1.67 -13.35
N LYS A 7 1.90 1.87 -13.29
CA LYS A 7 2.86 1.10 -14.08
C LYS A 7 2.88 -0.38 -13.67
N ALA A 8 2.93 -0.68 -12.37
CA ALA A 8 2.91 -2.06 -11.87
C ALA A 8 1.60 -2.78 -12.21
N LYS A 9 0.47 -2.07 -12.11
CA LYS A 9 -0.85 -2.54 -12.55
C LYS A 9 -0.81 -2.90 -14.04
N GLN A 10 -0.28 -2.01 -14.88
CA GLN A 10 -0.20 -2.23 -16.32
C GLN A 10 0.68 -3.44 -16.68
N GLU A 11 1.88 -3.55 -16.10
CA GLU A 11 2.79 -4.69 -16.30
C GLU A 11 2.16 -6.03 -15.87
N TYR A 12 1.47 -6.05 -14.72
CA TYR A 12 0.81 -7.26 -14.22
C TYR A 12 -0.35 -7.69 -15.14
N ILE A 13 -1.18 -6.72 -15.56
CA ILE A 13 -2.31 -6.97 -16.44
C ILE A 13 -1.85 -7.49 -17.80
N GLU A 14 -0.85 -6.86 -18.42
CA GLU A 14 -0.28 -7.30 -19.71
C GLU A 14 0.26 -8.73 -19.65
N LYS A 15 0.79 -9.14 -18.48
CA LYS A 15 1.40 -10.46 -18.30
C LYS A 15 0.37 -11.55 -17.98
N HIS A 16 -0.73 -11.23 -17.32
CA HIS A 16 -1.56 -12.23 -16.61
C HIS A 16 -3.06 -12.19 -16.90
N VAL A 17 -3.59 -11.17 -17.59
CA VAL A 17 -5.04 -10.99 -17.75
C VAL A 17 -5.43 -10.92 -19.23
N SER A 18 -6.47 -11.66 -19.63
CA SER A 18 -7.01 -11.57 -20.98
C SER A 18 -7.69 -10.20 -21.20
N ARG A 19 -7.62 -9.65 -22.42
CA ARG A 19 -8.05 -8.27 -22.75
C ARG A 19 -9.49 -7.91 -22.30
N ASN A 20 -10.35 -8.90 -22.03
CA ASN A 20 -11.76 -8.71 -21.68
C ASN A 20 -12.05 -8.54 -20.18
N GLU A 21 -11.07 -8.74 -19.28
CA GLU A 21 -11.24 -8.62 -17.80
C GLU A 21 -10.55 -7.37 -17.21
N TYR A 22 -10.05 -6.50 -18.10
CA TYR A 22 -9.10 -5.41 -17.84
C TYR A 22 -9.55 -4.39 -16.78
N ALA A 23 -10.82 -3.95 -16.85
CA ALA A 23 -11.33 -2.89 -15.97
C ALA A 23 -11.51 -3.39 -14.53
N SER A 24 -12.15 -4.55 -14.36
CA SER A 24 -12.45 -5.13 -13.05
C SER A 24 -11.20 -5.53 -12.27
N PHE A 25 -10.18 -6.06 -12.96
CA PHE A 25 -8.93 -6.45 -12.33
C PHE A 25 -8.09 -5.23 -11.91
N GLY A 26 -8.05 -4.20 -12.76
CA GLY A 26 -7.29 -2.99 -12.48
C GLY A 26 -7.75 -2.26 -11.22
N GLU A 27 -9.06 -2.16 -11.01
CA GLU A 27 -9.64 -1.59 -9.78
C GLU A 27 -9.35 -2.46 -8.55
N ALA A 28 -9.51 -3.78 -8.68
CA ALA A 28 -9.21 -4.73 -7.62
C ALA A 28 -7.73 -4.70 -7.20
N PHE A 29 -6.80 -4.53 -8.16
CA PHE A 29 -5.37 -4.42 -7.88
C PHE A 29 -5.03 -3.16 -7.08
N ILE A 30 -5.59 -2.01 -7.46
CA ILE A 30 -5.40 -0.75 -6.73
C ILE A 30 -5.97 -0.87 -5.31
N ALA A 31 -7.21 -1.36 -5.19
CA ALA A 31 -7.85 -1.58 -3.89
C ALA A 31 -7.04 -2.54 -3.01
N GLY A 32 -6.47 -3.61 -3.59
CA GLY A 32 -5.59 -4.54 -2.88
C GLY A 32 -4.28 -3.89 -2.42
N ALA A 33 -3.69 -3.01 -3.23
CA ALA A 33 -2.48 -2.28 -2.88
C ALA A 33 -2.73 -1.27 -1.75
N GLU A 34 -3.85 -0.53 -1.81
CA GLU A 34 -4.27 0.39 -0.74
C GLU A 34 -4.58 -0.38 0.55
N TRP A 35 -5.29 -1.50 0.46
CA TRP A 35 -5.55 -2.37 1.60
C TRP A 35 -4.25 -2.86 2.25
N LYS A 36 -3.27 -3.30 1.45
CA LYS A 36 -1.98 -3.76 1.96
C LYS A 36 -1.21 -2.64 2.66
N LYS A 37 -1.24 -1.41 2.11
CA LYS A 37 -0.65 -0.23 2.74
C LYS A 37 -1.26 0.02 4.12
N ASN A 38 -2.59 0.05 4.19
CA ASN A 38 -3.32 0.31 5.44
C ASN A 38 -3.05 -0.78 6.48
N LYS A 39 -3.01 -2.06 6.09
CA LYS A 39 -2.66 -3.15 7.01
C LYS A 39 -1.23 -3.05 7.52
N ALA A 40 -0.27 -2.59 6.70
CA ALA A 40 1.11 -2.41 7.14
C ALA A 40 1.22 -1.31 8.21
N ILE A 41 0.50 -0.20 8.03
CA ILE A 41 0.44 0.90 9.01
C ILE A 41 -0.22 0.42 10.30
N GLU A 42 -1.37 -0.27 10.22
CA GLU A 42 -2.09 -0.80 11.39
C GLU A 42 -1.21 -1.75 12.24
N VAL A 43 -0.50 -2.68 11.58
CA VAL A 43 0.40 -3.60 12.27
C VAL A 43 1.55 -2.84 12.93
N LEU A 44 2.14 -1.85 12.24
CA LEU A 44 3.21 -1.04 12.80
C LEU A 44 2.73 -0.26 14.03
N SER A 45 1.56 0.40 13.94
CA SER A 45 0.95 1.11 15.07
C SER A 45 0.72 0.19 16.28
N SER A 46 0.22 -1.02 16.06
CA SER A 46 -0.01 -2.00 17.15
C SER A 46 1.28 -2.47 17.82
N VAL A 47 2.37 -2.63 17.06
CA VAL A 47 3.70 -2.93 17.63
C VAL A 47 4.20 -1.76 18.46
N LEU A 48 4.09 -0.53 17.93
CA LEU A 48 4.59 0.67 18.59
C LEU A 48 3.81 1.03 19.86
N GLU A 49 2.50 0.77 19.92
CA GLU A 49 1.66 0.97 21.12
C GLU A 49 2.23 0.27 22.36
N ASN A 50 2.76 -0.95 22.19
CA ASN A 50 3.32 -1.72 23.29
C ASN A 50 4.83 -1.46 23.53
N TRP A 51 5.53 -0.89 22.55
CA TRP A 51 6.99 -0.74 22.59
C TRP A 51 7.44 0.66 22.94
N MET A 52 6.65 1.68 22.61
CA MET A 52 6.98 3.07 22.85
C MET A 52 5.91 3.71 23.73
N HIS A 53 6.34 4.31 24.83
CA HIS A 53 5.48 5.06 25.74
C HIS A 53 5.97 6.52 25.70
N GLY A 54 5.61 7.25 24.64
CA GLY A 54 6.10 8.60 24.36
C GLY A 54 5.77 9.07 22.93
N GLY A 55 6.08 10.33 22.59
CA GLY A 55 5.70 10.97 21.31
C GLY A 55 6.45 10.49 20.06
N ASP A 56 7.41 9.57 20.19
CA ASP A 56 8.21 9.09 19.05
C ASP A 56 7.41 8.18 18.11
N ALA A 57 6.28 7.60 18.56
CA ALA A 57 5.52 6.63 17.78
C ALA A 57 4.87 7.27 16.56
N ASP A 58 4.33 8.48 16.72
CA ASP A 58 3.70 9.23 15.64
C ASP A 58 4.73 9.66 14.58
N CYS A 59 5.94 10.03 14.99
CA CYS A 59 7.04 10.39 14.07
C CYS A 59 7.46 9.19 13.19
N ILE A 60 7.58 7.99 13.78
CA ILE A 60 7.93 6.78 13.03
C ILE A 60 6.82 6.38 12.06
N ILE A 61 5.56 6.46 12.48
CA ILE A 61 4.42 6.16 11.62
C ILE A 61 4.38 7.14 10.44
N ALA A 62 4.57 8.45 10.68
CA ALA A 62 4.58 9.45 9.62
C ALA A 62 5.72 9.23 8.61
N GLU A 63 6.94 8.94 9.06
CA GLU A 63 8.05 8.62 8.15
C GLU A 63 7.77 7.34 7.35
N PHE A 64 7.15 6.35 7.97
CA PHE A 64 6.77 5.11 7.30
C PHE A 64 5.68 5.33 6.23
N GLU A 65 4.68 6.17 6.51
CA GLU A 65 3.65 6.56 5.55
C GLU A 65 4.22 7.31 4.34
N GLU A 66 5.22 8.16 4.56
CA GLU A 66 5.95 8.88 3.50
C GLU A 66 6.73 7.91 2.61
N LYS A 67 7.50 6.98 3.20
CA LYS A 67 8.25 5.97 2.43
C LYS A 67 7.36 4.97 1.71
N LEU A 68 6.18 4.66 2.24
CA LEU A 68 5.16 3.89 1.51
C LEU A 68 4.58 4.73 0.38
N GLY A 69 4.46 6.05 0.60
CA GLY A 69 4.00 7.14 -0.27
C GLY A 69 4.72 7.31 -1.61
N ASP A 70 6.03 7.14 -1.60
CA ASP A 70 6.95 7.37 -2.73
C ASP A 70 7.03 6.18 -3.70
#